data_AF-A0A0G2FIW5-F1
#
_entry.id   AF-A0A0G2FIW5-F1
#
_cell.length_a   1.000
_cell.length_b   1.000
_cell.length_c   1.000
_cell.angle_alpha   90.00
_cell.angle_beta   90.00
_cell.angle_gamma   90.00
#
_symmetry.space_group_name_H-M   'P 1'
#
loop_
_entity.id
_entity.type
_entity.pdbx_description
1 polymer ?
#
loop_
_entity_poly.entity_id
_entity_poly.type
_entity_poly.pdbx_seq_one_letter_code
_entity_poly.pdbx_strand_id
1 'polypeptide(L)'
;MLNALANQGFLPRNGQNIDENTTAKALDTALNIPPEFGKLLHKAAVRTNPTGNVTNSFNLDHLARHNILEHDASLSRQDAAFGDNIAFNDTVFNETRSNWQETIDVQQVAKARLARVNTSNTTNPNFGFTKIGEQFSVGESAAYLIVLGNKTTRTANRTVVEYLFGK
;
A
#
# COMPACT_ATOMS: atom_id res chain seq x y z
N MET A 1 -4.53 -0.73 -2.62
CA MET A 1 -5.22 -1.93 -3.18
C MET A 1 -6.47 -2.32 -2.39
N LEU A 2 -6.41 -2.44 -1.05
CA LEU A 2 -7.59 -2.87 -0.27
C LEU A 2 -8.83 -1.97 -0.47
N ASN A 3 -8.65 -0.65 -0.59
CA ASN A 3 -9.75 0.26 -0.95
C ASN A 3 -10.40 -0.13 -2.28
N ALA A 4 -9.60 -0.45 -3.31
CA ALA A 4 -10.13 -0.90 -4.60
C ALA A 4 -10.90 -2.22 -4.46
N LEU A 5 -10.41 -3.16 -3.65
CA LEU A 5 -11.12 -4.41 -3.38
C LEU A 5 -12.46 -4.20 -2.66
N ALA A 6 -12.53 -3.27 -1.71
CA ALA A 6 -13.79 -2.89 -1.08
C ALA A 6 -14.72 -2.19 -2.07
N ASN A 7 -14.21 -1.26 -2.89
CA ASN A 7 -14.98 -0.56 -3.93
C ASN A 7 -15.55 -1.53 -4.98
N GLN A 8 -14.86 -2.62 -5.28
CA GLN A 8 -15.32 -3.66 -6.20
C GLN A 8 -16.15 -4.77 -5.51
N GLY A 9 -16.27 -4.74 -4.18
CA GLY A 9 -17.07 -5.71 -3.41
C GLY A 9 -16.39 -7.05 -3.15
N PHE A 10 -15.06 -7.15 -3.36
CA PHE A 10 -14.27 -8.30 -2.92
C PHE A 10 -14.03 -8.29 -1.40
N LEU A 11 -13.95 -7.10 -0.83
CA LEU A 11 -14.01 -6.87 0.62
C LEU A 11 -15.37 -6.23 0.98
N PRO A 12 -15.80 -6.28 2.27
CA PRO A 12 -16.94 -5.52 2.75
C PRO A 12 -16.86 -4.06 2.28
N ARG A 13 -17.90 -3.58 1.57
CA ARG A 13 -17.92 -2.24 0.97
C ARG A 13 -17.81 -1.10 1.99
N ASN A 14 -18.19 -1.36 3.23
CA ASN A 14 -18.05 -0.43 4.35
C ASN A 14 -16.63 -0.42 4.96
N GLY A 15 -15.75 -1.33 4.52
CA GLY A 15 -14.38 -1.44 5.02
C GLY A 15 -14.27 -1.92 6.47
N GLN A 16 -15.31 -2.57 7.02
CA GLN A 16 -15.38 -2.98 8.43
C GLN A 16 -15.32 -4.50 8.59
N ASN A 17 -14.85 -4.97 9.75
CA ASN A 17 -14.85 -6.36 10.20
C ASN A 17 -14.22 -7.33 9.19
N ILE A 18 -13.05 -6.97 8.66
CA ILE A 18 -12.34 -7.78 7.68
C ILE A 18 -11.53 -8.85 8.42
N ASP A 19 -11.99 -10.11 8.36
CA ASP A 19 -11.32 -11.27 8.96
C ASP A 19 -10.29 -11.94 8.02
N GLU A 20 -9.59 -12.95 8.53
CA GLU A 20 -8.50 -13.63 7.82
C GLU A 20 -8.98 -14.30 6.53
N ASN A 21 -10.10 -15.02 6.60
CA ASN A 21 -10.65 -15.75 5.45
C ASN A 21 -11.13 -14.79 4.37
N THR A 22 -11.79 -13.70 4.76
CA THR A 22 -12.22 -12.62 3.86
C THR A 22 -11.02 -11.98 3.19
N THR A 23 -9.95 -11.71 3.93
CA THR A 23 -8.70 -11.15 3.40
C THR A 23 -8.07 -12.09 2.38
N ALA A 24 -7.85 -13.36 2.76
CA ALA A 24 -7.20 -14.35 1.90
C ALA A 24 -8.00 -14.60 0.62
N LYS A 25 -9.32 -14.76 0.73
CA LYS A 25 -10.21 -14.95 -0.42
C LYS A 25 -10.22 -13.75 -1.36
N ALA A 26 -10.30 -12.53 -0.84
CA ALA A 26 -10.32 -11.31 -1.66
C ALA A 26 -9.01 -11.14 -2.44
N LEU A 27 -7.86 -11.35 -1.78
CA LEU A 27 -6.55 -11.22 -2.41
C LEU A 27 -6.30 -12.33 -3.45
N ASP A 28 -6.71 -13.56 -3.18
CA ASP A 28 -6.61 -14.68 -4.12
C ASP A 28 -7.50 -14.46 -5.34
N THR A 29 -8.79 -14.20 -5.12
CA THR A 29 -9.77 -14.06 -6.21
C THR A 29 -9.48 -12.86 -7.11
N ALA A 30 -9.15 -11.71 -6.53
CA ALA A 30 -9.00 -10.47 -7.29
C ALA A 30 -7.59 -10.23 -7.82
N LEU A 31 -6.56 -10.65 -7.07
CA LEU A 31 -5.17 -10.30 -7.35
C LEU A 31 -4.27 -11.52 -7.59
N ASN A 32 -4.82 -12.74 -7.55
CA ASN A 32 -4.08 -13.99 -7.68
C ASN A 32 -2.92 -14.12 -6.68
N ILE A 33 -3.16 -13.63 -5.45
CA ILE A 33 -2.23 -13.74 -4.33
C ILE A 33 -2.54 -15.04 -3.57
N PRO A 34 -1.56 -15.95 -3.40
CA PRO A 34 -1.80 -17.22 -2.72
C PRO A 34 -2.42 -17.03 -1.32
N PRO A 35 -3.41 -17.85 -0.92
CA PRO A 35 -4.12 -17.69 0.36
C PRO A 35 -3.20 -17.60 1.58
N GLU A 36 -2.13 -18.41 1.64
CA GLU A 36 -1.16 -18.36 2.75
C GLU A 36 -0.43 -17.02 2.85
N PHE A 37 -0.13 -16.38 1.72
CA PHE A 37 0.42 -15.03 1.73
C PHE A 37 -0.63 -14.00 2.13
N GLY A 38 -1.88 -14.18 1.70
CA GLY A 38 -3.01 -13.36 2.15
C GLY A 38 -3.22 -13.41 3.67
N LYS A 39 -3.10 -14.60 4.29
CA LYS A 39 -3.15 -14.78 5.76
C LYS A 39 -1.99 -14.08 6.46
N LEU A 40 -0.78 -14.13 5.88
CA LEU A 40 0.38 -13.41 6.42
C LEU A 40 0.13 -11.89 6.43
N LEU A 41 -0.37 -11.35 5.31
CA LEU A 41 -0.72 -9.93 5.21
C LEU A 41 -1.84 -9.55 6.18
N HIS A 42 -2.83 -10.42 6.36
CA HIS A 42 -3.89 -10.24 7.36
C HIS A 42 -3.33 -10.10 8.78
N LYS A 43 -2.41 -10.99 9.19
CA LYS A 43 -1.78 -10.93 10.51
C LYS A 43 -1.04 -9.61 10.74
N ALA A 44 -0.43 -9.04 9.70
CA ALA A 44 0.18 -7.72 9.78
C ALA A 44 -0.88 -6.61 9.94
N ALA A 45 -1.96 -6.66 9.14
CA ALA A 45 -3.07 -5.71 9.21
C ALA A 45 -3.77 -5.70 10.58
N VAL A 46 -4.01 -6.86 11.20
CA VAL A 46 -4.68 -6.96 12.51
C VAL A 46 -3.91 -6.24 13.62
N ARG A 47 -2.59 -6.11 13.52
CA ARG A 47 -1.77 -5.35 14.50
C ARG A 47 -2.12 -3.87 14.54
N THR A 48 -2.76 -3.36 13.49
CA THR A 48 -3.26 -1.99 13.43
C THR A 48 -4.61 -1.84 14.13
N ASN A 49 -5.26 -2.90 14.60
CA ASN A 49 -6.51 -2.79 15.33
C ASN A 49 -6.29 -2.16 16.74
N PRO A 50 -6.97 -1.04 17.10
CA PRO A 50 -6.79 -0.36 18.39
C PRO A 50 -7.35 -1.15 19.58
N THR A 51 -8.35 -2.00 19.38
CA THR A 51 -8.91 -2.84 20.45
C THR A 51 -8.12 -4.15 20.65
N GLY A 52 -6.94 -4.25 20.03
CA GLY A 52 -6.08 -5.43 20.04
C GLY A 52 -6.57 -6.54 19.11
N ASN A 53 -5.78 -7.61 18.99
CA ASN A 53 -6.05 -8.78 18.13
C ASN A 53 -7.27 -9.62 18.58
N VAL A 54 -8.09 -9.12 19.50
CA VAL A 54 -9.18 -9.87 20.15
C VAL A 54 -10.20 -10.40 19.13
N THR A 55 -10.49 -9.62 18.09
CA THR A 55 -11.45 -9.98 17.06
C THR A 55 -10.85 -10.75 15.88
N ASN A 56 -9.52 -10.89 15.83
CA ASN A 56 -8.79 -11.39 14.65
C ASN A 56 -9.29 -10.77 13.33
N SER A 57 -9.55 -9.47 13.36
CA SER A 57 -10.06 -8.69 12.24
C SER A 57 -9.52 -7.26 12.27
N PHE A 58 -9.63 -6.57 11.15
CA PHE A 58 -9.30 -5.15 11.04
C PHE A 58 -10.37 -4.39 10.25
N ASN A 59 -10.41 -3.09 10.43
CA ASN A 59 -11.15 -2.16 9.58
C ASN A 59 -10.13 -1.41 8.71
N LEU A 60 -10.54 -0.95 7.52
CA LEU A 60 -9.61 -0.27 6.60
C LEU A 60 -9.00 0.99 7.21
N ASP A 61 -9.74 1.72 8.03
CA ASP A 61 -9.27 2.91 8.75
C ASP A 61 -8.26 2.60 9.87
N HIS A 62 -8.28 1.38 10.42
CA HIS A 62 -7.26 0.95 11.38
C HIS A 62 -5.86 0.98 10.76
N LEU A 63 -5.75 0.65 9.47
CA LEU A 63 -4.47 0.56 8.77
C LEU A 63 -3.69 1.87 8.77
N ALA A 64 -4.38 3.01 8.87
CA ALA A 64 -3.80 4.35 8.87
C ALA A 64 -3.10 4.74 10.18
N ARG A 65 -3.16 3.90 11.22
CA ARG A 65 -2.49 4.18 12.49
C ARG A 65 -0.98 4.22 12.30
N HIS A 66 -0.44 5.41 12.47
CA HIS A 66 0.95 5.72 12.21
C HIS A 66 1.92 4.91 13.07
N ASN A 67 3.06 4.55 12.48
CA ASN A 67 4.14 3.79 13.10
C ASN A 67 3.72 2.40 13.61
N ILE A 68 2.86 1.70 12.87
CA ILE A 68 2.60 0.27 13.05
C ILE A 68 2.88 -0.48 11.75
N LEU A 69 2.01 -0.26 10.76
CA LEU A 69 2.13 -0.75 9.39
C LEU A 69 2.23 0.46 8.46
N GLU A 70 1.32 1.43 8.62
CA GLU A 70 1.45 2.75 7.99
C GLU A 70 2.76 3.42 8.41
N HIS A 71 3.38 4.09 7.44
CA HIS A 71 4.73 4.61 7.51
C HIS A 71 4.89 5.86 6.63
N ASP A 72 5.90 6.66 6.96
CA ASP A 72 6.34 7.80 6.16
C ASP A 72 6.87 7.38 4.78
N ALA A 73 7.11 8.34 3.89
CA ALA A 73 7.58 8.12 2.52
C ALA A 73 6.63 7.22 1.69
N SER A 74 5.33 7.34 1.95
CA SER A 74 4.30 6.73 1.14
C SER A 74 4.35 7.23 -0.32
N LEU A 75 3.93 6.37 -1.24
CA LEU A 75 3.96 6.66 -2.68
C LEU A 75 2.89 7.67 -3.13
N SER A 76 1.84 7.86 -2.35
CA SER A 76 0.66 8.68 -2.73
C SER A 76 -0.03 9.34 -1.53
N ARG A 77 0.55 9.23 -0.34
CA ARG A 77 0.03 9.83 0.91
C ARG A 77 1.15 10.64 1.52
N GLN A 78 0.80 11.77 2.13
CA GLN A 78 1.76 12.56 2.88
C GLN A 78 2.13 11.87 4.19
N ASP A 79 3.28 12.23 4.75
CA ASP A 79 3.72 11.76 6.06
C ASP A 79 2.80 12.29 7.17
N ALA A 80 2.64 11.51 8.24
CA ALA A 80 1.73 11.84 9.34
C ALA A 80 2.12 13.14 10.08
N ALA A 81 3.41 13.51 10.04
CA ALA A 81 3.90 14.78 10.59
C ALA A 81 3.24 16.02 9.97
N PHE A 82 2.66 15.90 8.77
CA PHE A 82 2.02 17.00 8.04
C PHE A 82 0.48 16.95 8.06
N GLY A 83 -0.13 16.02 8.80
CA GLY A 83 -1.58 15.89 8.93
C GLY A 83 -2.13 14.58 8.38
N ASP A 84 -3.11 14.66 7.46
CA ASP A 84 -3.84 13.50 6.92
C ASP A 84 -2.93 12.55 6.12
N ASN A 85 -2.61 11.38 6.69
CA ASN A 85 -1.82 10.31 6.09
C ASN A 85 -2.67 9.24 5.38
N ILE A 86 -3.97 9.49 5.17
CA ILE A 86 -4.93 8.52 4.59
C ILE A 86 -5.31 8.93 3.17
N ALA A 87 -5.69 10.20 3.02
CA ALA A 87 -6.18 10.73 1.75
C ALA A 87 -5.11 10.66 0.66
N PHE A 88 -5.55 10.35 -0.56
CA PHE A 88 -4.69 10.44 -1.73
C PHE A 88 -4.20 11.88 -1.90
N ASN A 89 -2.89 12.04 -2.10
CA ASN A 89 -2.23 13.33 -2.23
C ASN A 89 -1.58 13.44 -3.62
N ASP A 90 -2.14 14.30 -4.47
CA ASP A 90 -1.67 14.51 -5.84
C ASP A 90 -0.20 14.95 -5.90
N THR A 91 0.24 15.85 -5.01
CA THR A 91 1.63 16.33 -4.97
C THR A 91 2.59 15.18 -4.71
N VAL A 92 2.28 14.34 -3.73
CA VAL A 92 3.09 13.17 -3.39
C VAL A 92 3.09 12.16 -4.55
N PHE A 93 1.93 11.87 -5.13
CA PHE A 93 1.85 10.92 -6.23
C PHE A 93 2.50 11.45 -7.53
N ASN A 94 2.48 12.76 -7.74
CA ASN A 94 3.18 13.43 -8.85
C ASN A 94 4.69 13.22 -8.77
N GLU A 95 5.29 13.35 -7.59
CA GLU A 95 6.71 13.04 -7.36
C GLU A 95 7.01 11.55 -7.62
N THR A 96 6.16 10.65 -7.14
CA THR A 96 6.30 9.21 -7.41
C THR A 96 6.30 8.94 -8.91
N ARG A 97 5.28 9.41 -9.64
CA ARG A 97 5.10 9.13 -11.08
C ARG A 97 6.02 9.92 -12.00
N SER A 98 6.69 10.97 -11.52
CA SER A 98 7.74 11.65 -12.30
C SER A 98 8.97 10.77 -12.53
N ASN A 99 9.08 9.66 -11.79
CA ASN A 99 10.13 8.66 -11.97
C ASN A 99 9.74 7.56 -12.98
N TRP A 100 8.54 7.62 -13.56
CA TRP A 100 7.99 6.61 -14.47
C TRP A 100 7.96 7.09 -15.92
N GLN A 101 8.22 6.17 -16.84
CA GLN A 101 7.95 6.24 -18.26
C GLN A 101 6.60 5.57 -18.57
N GLU A 102 6.21 5.51 -19.84
CA GLU A 102 4.98 4.82 -20.27
C GLU A 102 4.92 3.36 -19.80
N THR A 103 6.08 2.68 -19.86
CA THR A 103 6.26 1.32 -19.33
C THR A 103 7.18 1.39 -18.11
N ILE A 104 6.64 1.01 -16.96
CA ILE A 104 7.33 1.04 -15.66
C ILE A 104 8.09 -0.26 -15.49
N ASP A 105 9.40 -0.19 -15.27
CA ASP A 105 10.26 -1.31 -14.89
C ASP A 105 10.63 -1.27 -13.40
N VAL A 106 11.35 -2.30 -12.95
CA VAL A 106 11.81 -2.44 -11.56
C VAL A 106 12.72 -1.29 -11.12
N GLN A 107 13.57 -0.78 -12.01
CA GLN A 107 14.49 0.31 -11.71
C GLN A 107 13.73 1.62 -11.46
N GLN A 108 12.69 1.88 -12.25
CA GLN A 108 11.81 3.03 -12.08
C GLN A 108 10.98 2.93 -10.79
N VAL A 109 10.53 1.73 -10.41
CA VAL A 109 9.91 1.47 -9.10
C VAL A 109 10.87 1.83 -7.96
N ALA A 110 12.11 1.32 -8.01
CA ALA A 110 13.12 1.59 -6.99
C ALA A 110 13.50 3.07 -6.92
N LYS A 111 13.61 3.74 -8.07
CA LYS A 111 13.89 5.18 -8.16
C LYS A 111 12.77 6.01 -7.54
N ALA A 112 11.50 5.71 -7.87
CA ALA A 112 10.35 6.37 -7.28
C ALA A 112 10.33 6.22 -5.76
N ARG A 113 10.60 5.01 -5.27
CA ARG A 113 10.69 4.72 -3.84
C ARG A 113 11.79 5.53 -3.15
N LEU A 114 12.99 5.54 -3.72
CA LEU A 114 14.13 6.28 -3.16
C LEU A 114 13.85 7.78 -3.16
N ALA A 115 13.24 8.33 -4.20
CA ALA A 115 12.84 9.73 -4.26
C ALA A 115 11.92 10.10 -3.07
N ARG A 116 10.88 9.29 -2.83
CA ARG A 116 9.96 9.49 -1.70
C ARG A 116 10.66 9.42 -0.34
N VAL A 117 11.55 8.44 -0.15
CA VAL A 117 12.37 8.33 1.08
C VAL A 117 13.24 9.57 1.28
N ASN A 118 13.90 10.05 0.22
CA ASN A 118 14.76 11.23 0.31
C ASN A 118 13.95 12.49 0.62
N THR A 119 12.79 12.67 -0.01
CA THR A 119 11.91 13.82 0.25
C THR A 119 11.41 13.80 1.68
N SER A 120 10.91 12.66 2.18
CA SER A 120 10.49 12.55 3.58
C SER A 120 11.65 12.79 4.55
N ASN A 121 12.80 12.15 4.34
CA ASN A 121 13.97 12.32 5.21
C ASN A 121 14.50 13.76 5.25
N THR A 122 14.33 14.54 4.17
CA THR A 122 14.80 15.93 4.10
C THR A 122 13.79 16.95 4.63
N THR A 123 12.49 16.64 4.58
CA THR A 123 11.42 17.62 4.89
C THR A 123 10.69 17.31 6.20
N ASN A 124 10.66 16.05 6.63
CA ASN A 124 10.01 15.62 7.86
C ASN A 124 11.08 15.41 8.96
N PRO A 125 11.18 16.29 9.96
CA PRO A 125 12.16 16.17 11.04
C PRO A 125 11.92 14.94 11.94
N ASN A 126 10.73 14.34 11.88
CA ASN A 126 10.36 13.14 12.61
C ASN A 126 10.41 11.88 11.74
N PHE A 127 11.00 11.96 10.54
CA PHE A 127 11.05 10.85 9.60
C PHE A 127 11.63 9.60 10.24
N GLY A 128 10.93 8.48 10.07
CA GLY A 128 11.41 7.18 10.51
C GLY A 128 10.56 6.04 9.99
N PHE A 129 11.09 4.83 10.16
CA PHE A 129 10.35 3.60 9.91
C PHE A 129 10.33 2.73 11.15
N THR A 130 9.19 2.08 11.39
CA THR A 130 9.23 0.83 12.14
C THR A 130 9.80 -0.28 11.27
N LYS A 131 10.30 -1.35 11.88
CA LYS A 131 10.78 -2.53 11.13
C LYS A 131 9.73 -3.11 10.17
N ILE A 132 8.45 -3.08 10.55
CA ILE A 132 7.36 -3.57 9.69
C ILE A 132 7.05 -2.56 8.61
N GLY A 133 6.96 -1.27 8.98
CA GLY A 133 6.78 -0.19 8.03
C GLY A 133 7.81 -0.29 6.92
N GLU A 134 9.10 -0.34 7.24
CA GLU A 134 10.19 -0.47 6.26
C GLU A 134 10.01 -1.68 5.32
N GLN A 135 9.71 -2.86 5.85
CA GLN A 135 9.51 -4.07 5.03
C GLN A 135 8.31 -3.95 4.09
N PHE A 136 7.17 -3.46 4.60
CA PHE A 136 5.96 -3.26 3.80
C PHE A 136 6.19 -2.20 2.74
N SER A 137 6.90 -1.14 3.08
CA SER A 137 7.18 -0.02 2.20
C SER A 137 7.91 -0.45 0.90
N VAL A 138 8.83 -1.41 1.01
CA VAL A 138 9.51 -2.01 -0.15
C VAL A 138 8.56 -2.93 -0.91
N GLY A 139 7.83 -3.78 -0.19
CA GLY A 139 6.86 -4.71 -0.78
C GLY A 139 5.75 -4.01 -1.58
N GLU A 140 5.19 -2.94 -1.04
CA GLU A 140 4.16 -2.10 -1.68
C GLU A 140 4.66 -1.43 -2.95
N SER A 141 5.94 -1.03 -2.97
CA SER A 141 6.57 -0.48 -4.16
C SER A 141 6.65 -1.53 -5.27
N ALA A 142 6.96 -2.78 -4.94
CA ALA A 142 6.93 -3.88 -5.90
C ALA A 142 5.50 -4.33 -6.26
N ALA A 143 4.53 -4.15 -5.37
CA ALA A 143 3.20 -4.75 -5.48
C ALA A 143 2.45 -4.35 -6.75
N TYR A 144 2.47 -3.07 -7.14
CA TYR A 144 1.78 -2.65 -8.36
C TYR A 144 2.41 -3.25 -9.63
N LEU A 145 3.71 -3.53 -9.63
CA LEU A 145 4.37 -4.22 -10.73
C LEU A 145 4.02 -5.71 -10.76
N ILE A 146 3.94 -6.35 -9.59
CA ILE A 146 3.60 -7.77 -9.45
C ILE A 146 2.13 -8.04 -9.84
N VAL A 147 1.23 -7.16 -9.43
CA VAL A 147 -0.22 -7.34 -9.60
C VAL A 147 -0.70 -6.85 -10.96
N LEU A 148 -0.20 -5.71 -11.45
CA LEU A 148 -0.68 -5.09 -12.70
C LEU A 148 0.28 -5.28 -13.88
N GLY A 149 1.46 -5.85 -13.64
CA GLY A 149 2.50 -6.00 -14.65
C GLY A 149 2.50 -7.33 -15.37
N ASN A 150 3.30 -7.38 -16.44
CA ASN A 150 3.59 -8.59 -17.20
C ASN A 150 4.68 -9.40 -16.50
N LYS A 151 4.39 -10.68 -16.19
CA LYS A 151 5.30 -11.58 -15.45
C LYS A 151 6.60 -11.88 -16.18
N THR A 152 6.61 -11.83 -17.51
CA THR A 152 7.77 -12.15 -18.34
C THR A 152 8.69 -10.94 -18.48
N THR A 153 8.15 -9.79 -18.89
CA THR A 153 8.95 -8.59 -19.10
C THR A 153 9.22 -7.83 -17.79
N ARG A 154 8.49 -8.15 -16.71
CA ARG A 154 8.57 -7.47 -15.40
C ARG A 154 8.33 -5.97 -15.52
N THR A 155 7.33 -5.61 -16.32
CA THR A 155 6.94 -4.22 -16.57
C THR A 155 5.43 -4.03 -16.39
N ALA A 156 5.00 -2.81 -16.07
CA ALA A 156 3.58 -2.45 -15.99
C ALA A 156 3.28 -1.22 -16.87
N ASN A 157 2.07 -1.16 -17.40
CA ASN A 157 1.60 0.02 -18.12
C ASN A 157 1.29 1.14 -17.11
N ARG A 158 1.92 2.30 -17.30
CA ARG A 158 1.80 3.46 -16.39
C ARG A 158 0.35 3.89 -16.18
N THR A 159 -0.46 3.95 -17.22
CA THR A 159 -1.86 4.39 -17.16
C THR A 159 -2.68 3.48 -16.24
N VAL A 160 -2.41 2.17 -16.25
CA VAL A 160 -3.10 1.21 -15.36
C VAL A 160 -2.71 1.42 -13.90
N VAL A 161 -1.43 1.68 -13.64
CA VAL A 161 -0.93 1.97 -12.28
C VAL A 161 -1.50 3.30 -11.80
N GLU A 162 -1.47 4.36 -12.61
CA GLU A 162 -2.08 5.65 -12.26
C GLU A 162 -3.58 5.53 -11.98
N TYR A 163 -4.31 4.72 -12.76
CA TYR A 163 -5.74 4.47 -12.53
C TYR A 163 -6.00 3.82 -11.16
N LEU A 164 -5.17 2.86 -10.72
CA LEU A 164 -5.31 2.22 -9.41
C LEU A 164 -5.19 3.22 -8.24
N PHE A 165 -4.34 4.25 -8.39
CA PHE A 165 -4.10 5.22 -7.32
C PHE A 165 -5.05 6.42 -7.37
N GLY A 166 -5.44 6.89 -8.56
CA GLY A 166 -6.21 8.12 -8.75
C GLY A 166 -7.74 7.95 -8.84
N LYS A 167 -8.28 6.75 -8.60
CA LYS A 167 -9.71 6.44 -8.59
C LYS A 167 -10.10 5.69 -7.32
#